data_AF-A0A4D9CWZ7-F1
#
_entry.id   AF-A0A4D9CWZ7-F1
#
_cell.length_a   1.000
_cell.length_b   1.000
_cell.length_c   1.000
_cell.angle_alpha   90.00
_cell.angle_beta   90.00
_cell.angle_gamma   90.00
#
_symmetry.space_group_name_H-M   'P 1'
#
loop_
_entity.id
_entity.type
_entity.pdbx_description
1 polymer ?
#
loop_
_entity_poly.entity_id
_entity_poly.type
_entity_poly.pdbx_seq_one_letter_code
_entity_poly.pdbx_strand_id
1 'polypeptide(L)'
;MSSSPLQPLQGKVALVTGASRGIGRGIAFELAVAGATVYATARSYGEKECTEATLGGTLTTLAEDVREALTDTPGGGKAAHGRVIPLRCDHAVDPQIYSVLDKVRRDEGRLDFLVNNAFAIPPSGVAGMVGKPFWEQGAE
;
A
#
# COMPACT_ATOMS: atom_id res chain seq x y z
N MET A 1 -29.22 -11.83 -7.18
CA MET A 1 -28.13 -10.85 -7.40
C MET A 1 -26.86 -11.67 -7.57
N SER A 2 -26.34 -11.74 -8.79
CA SER A 2 -25.19 -12.58 -9.13
C SER A 2 -23.91 -11.91 -8.64
N SER A 3 -23.29 -12.44 -7.59
CA SER A 3 -21.93 -12.06 -7.20
C SER A 3 -20.97 -12.57 -8.28
N SER A 4 -20.30 -11.68 -9.01
CA SER A 4 -19.17 -12.10 -9.84
C SER A 4 -18.10 -12.73 -8.94
N PRO A 5 -17.66 -13.97 -9.18
CA PRO A 5 -16.78 -14.71 -8.26
C PRO A 5 -15.31 -14.25 -8.25
N LEU A 6 -15.00 -12.99 -8.58
CA LEU A 6 -13.61 -12.52 -8.81
C LEU A 6 -13.16 -11.30 -7.98
N GLN A 7 -14.01 -10.73 -7.12
CA GLN A 7 -13.62 -9.56 -6.29
C GLN A 7 -14.10 -9.70 -4.84
N PRO A 8 -13.46 -10.56 -4.03
CA PRO A 8 -13.91 -10.86 -2.66
C PRO A 8 -13.78 -9.68 -1.69
N LEU A 9 -12.98 -8.66 -2.03
CA LEU A 9 -12.77 -7.46 -1.22
C LEU A 9 -13.52 -6.25 -1.77
N GLN A 10 -14.51 -6.48 -2.62
CA GLN A 10 -15.35 -5.44 -3.18
C GLN A 10 -15.87 -4.48 -2.10
N GLY A 11 -15.60 -3.18 -2.31
CA GLY A 11 -16.04 -2.11 -1.43
C GLY A 11 -15.25 -1.98 -0.13
N LYS A 12 -14.26 -2.84 0.13
CA LYS A 12 -13.39 -2.72 1.30
C LYS A 12 -12.38 -1.60 1.14
N VAL A 13 -12.03 -0.97 2.26
CA VAL A 13 -11.05 0.12 2.33
C VAL A 13 -9.83 -0.37 3.11
N ALA A 14 -8.67 -0.34 2.48
CA ALA A 14 -7.40 -0.77 3.08
C ALA A 14 -6.39 0.37 3.10
N LEU A 15 -5.53 0.39 4.13
CA LEU A 15 -4.31 1.19 4.19
C LEU A 15 -3.12 0.24 4.23
N VAL A 16 -2.20 0.37 3.27
CA VAL A 16 -0.95 -0.39 3.21
C VAL A 16 0.23 0.58 3.35
N THR A 17 1.06 0.36 4.37
CA THR A 17 2.27 1.15 4.61
C THR A 17 3.49 0.51 3.95
N GLY A 18 4.42 1.30 3.43
CA GLY A 18 5.57 0.79 2.69
C GLY A 18 5.19 0.12 1.36
N ALA A 19 4.16 0.64 0.68
CA ALA A 19 3.53 -0.01 -0.47
C ALA A 19 4.24 0.23 -1.81
N SER A 20 5.30 1.03 -1.88
CA SER A 20 5.95 1.36 -3.15
C SER A 20 6.73 0.19 -3.78
N ARG A 21 7.13 -0.82 -2.98
CA ARG A 21 7.97 -1.94 -3.42
C ARG A 21 7.83 -3.17 -2.52
N GLY A 22 8.42 -4.28 -2.92
CA GLY A 22 8.52 -5.51 -2.12
C GLY A 22 7.17 -6.07 -1.67
N ILE A 23 7.12 -6.60 -0.44
CA ILE A 23 5.93 -7.25 0.14
C ILE A 23 4.75 -6.27 0.19
N GLY A 24 4.96 -5.04 0.66
CA GLY A 24 3.91 -4.02 0.72
C GLY A 24 3.27 -3.73 -0.64
N ARG A 25 4.08 -3.65 -1.72
CA ARG A 25 3.57 -3.48 -3.09
C ARG A 25 2.72 -4.66 -3.53
N GLY A 26 3.22 -5.88 -3.32
CA GLY A 26 2.48 -7.10 -3.66
C GLY A 26 1.14 -7.19 -2.95
N ILE A 27 1.12 -6.92 -1.64
CA ILE A 27 -0.13 -6.88 -0.85
C ILE A 27 -1.08 -5.82 -1.40
N ALA A 28 -0.60 -4.59 -1.60
CA ALA A 28 -1.44 -3.51 -2.11
C ALA A 28 -2.02 -3.82 -3.50
N PHE A 29 -1.23 -4.43 -4.38
CA PHE A 29 -1.65 -4.88 -5.70
C PHE A 29 -2.78 -5.92 -5.61
N GLU A 30 -2.56 -7.01 -4.87
CA GLU A 30 -3.54 -8.10 -4.77
C GLU A 30 -4.83 -7.67 -4.07
N LEU A 31 -4.74 -6.83 -3.03
CA LEU A 31 -5.93 -6.26 -2.39
C LEU A 31 -6.77 -5.43 -3.38
N ALA A 32 -6.10 -4.61 -4.21
CA ALA A 32 -6.78 -3.81 -5.21
C ALA A 32 -7.37 -4.68 -6.33
N VAL A 33 -6.62 -5.65 -6.86
CA VAL A 33 -7.12 -6.61 -7.86
C VAL A 33 -8.36 -7.36 -7.35
N ALA A 34 -8.36 -7.73 -6.05
CA ALA A 34 -9.50 -8.35 -5.36
C ALA A 34 -10.69 -7.39 -5.10
N GLY A 35 -10.63 -6.12 -5.53
CA GLY A 35 -11.73 -5.17 -5.51
C GLY A 35 -11.71 -4.12 -4.39
N ALA A 36 -10.65 -4.05 -3.58
CA ALA A 36 -10.53 -3.06 -2.52
C ALA A 36 -10.12 -1.68 -3.05
N THR A 37 -10.52 -0.62 -2.33
CA THR A 37 -9.86 0.68 -2.41
C THR A 37 -8.67 0.68 -1.47
N VAL A 38 -7.46 0.79 -2.02
CA VAL A 38 -6.21 0.70 -1.26
C VAL A 38 -5.54 2.07 -1.20
N TYR A 39 -5.45 2.65 -0.02
CA TYR A 39 -4.57 3.78 0.27
C TYR A 39 -3.15 3.24 0.46
N ALA A 40 -2.29 3.52 -0.50
CA ALA A 40 -0.92 3.01 -0.53
C ALA A 40 0.03 4.13 -0.09
N THR A 41 0.80 3.90 0.97
CA THR A 41 1.72 4.91 1.52
C THR A 41 3.17 4.49 1.47
N ALA A 42 4.04 5.44 1.13
CA ALA A 42 5.49 5.30 1.10
C ALA A 42 6.15 6.67 0.91
N ARG A 43 7.48 6.72 1.07
CA ARG A 43 8.29 7.91 0.79
C ARG A 43 8.47 8.15 -0.72
N SER A 44 8.64 7.06 -1.49
CA SER A 44 8.84 7.09 -2.94
C SER A 44 7.49 7.15 -3.67
N TYR A 45 7.20 8.28 -4.32
CA TYR A 45 5.88 8.58 -4.88
C TYR A 45 5.85 8.77 -6.40
N GLY A 46 6.90 9.31 -7.03
CA GLY A 46 6.94 9.73 -8.46
C GLY A 46 7.65 8.76 -9.41
N GLU A 47 8.27 9.25 -10.48
CA GLU A 47 9.04 8.41 -11.42
C GLU A 47 10.48 8.15 -10.92
N LYS A 48 10.88 6.87 -10.92
CA LYS A 48 12.24 6.36 -10.73
C LYS A 48 13.01 6.88 -9.50
N GLU A 49 12.70 6.34 -8.33
CA GLU A 49 13.72 6.13 -7.30
C GLU A 49 14.17 4.66 -7.37
N CYS A 50 15.05 4.37 -8.33
CA CYS A 50 15.76 3.11 -8.41
C CYS A 50 17.25 3.45 -8.38
N THR A 51 17.85 3.48 -7.20
CA THR A 51 19.30 3.41 -7.05
C THR A 51 19.71 1.94 -6.90
N GLU A 52 20.99 1.61 -7.09
CA GLU A 52 21.52 0.24 -6.86
C GLU A 52 21.20 -0.28 -5.44
N ALA A 53 20.92 0.62 -4.49
CA ALA A 53 20.57 0.31 -3.10
C ALA A 53 19.06 0.14 -2.84
N THR A 54 18.18 0.36 -3.82
CA THR A 54 16.72 0.29 -3.63
C THR A 54 16.07 -0.67 -4.61
N LEU A 55 15.17 -1.53 -4.12
CA LEU A 55 14.26 -2.29 -4.99
C LEU A 55 13.41 -1.30 -5.81
N GLY A 56 13.31 -1.52 -7.11
CA GLY A 56 12.53 -0.66 -8.01
C GLY A 56 11.04 -0.60 -7.67
N GLY A 57 10.40 0.49 -8.10
CA GLY A 57 8.96 0.71 -7.93
C GLY A 57 8.64 1.96 -7.10
N THR A 58 7.53 2.61 -7.44
CA THR A 58 6.97 3.76 -6.74
C THR A 58 5.47 3.60 -6.56
N LEU A 59 4.85 4.49 -5.80
CA LEU A 59 3.40 4.45 -5.59
C LEU A 59 2.61 4.71 -6.89
N THR A 60 3.10 5.58 -7.78
CA THR A 60 2.44 5.83 -9.07
C THR A 60 2.51 4.61 -9.97
N THR A 61 3.67 3.95 -10.09
CA THR A 61 3.79 2.75 -10.92
C THR A 61 2.88 1.63 -10.41
N LEU A 62 2.79 1.43 -9.08
CA LEU A 62 1.83 0.47 -8.50
C LEU A 62 0.37 0.79 -8.92
N ALA A 63 -0.03 2.06 -8.86
CA ALA A 63 -1.39 2.44 -9.25
C ALA A 63 -1.65 2.21 -10.75
N GLU A 64 -0.64 2.43 -11.59
CA GLU A 64 -0.70 2.16 -13.03
C GLU A 64 -0.80 0.66 -13.31
N ASP A 65 0.04 -0.15 -12.68
CA ASP A 65 0.05 -1.62 -12.84
C ASP A 65 -1.30 -2.23 -12.43
N VAL A 66 -1.90 -1.75 -11.33
CA VAL A 66 -3.24 -2.20 -10.89
C VAL A 66 -4.30 -1.81 -11.92
N ARG A 67 -4.24 -0.58 -12.45
CA ARG A 67 -5.18 -0.13 -13.47
C ARG A 67 -5.10 -1.00 -14.72
N GLU A 68 -3.89 -1.31 -15.19
CA GLU A 68 -3.65 -2.19 -16.35
C GLU A 68 -4.19 -3.61 -16.11
N ALA A 69 -3.87 -4.21 -14.95
CA ALA A 69 -4.36 -5.54 -14.60
C ALA A 69 -5.89 -5.63 -14.56
N LEU A 70 -6.56 -4.56 -14.12
CA LEU A 70 -8.03 -4.51 -14.04
C LEU A 70 -8.70 -4.21 -15.40
N THR A 71 -7.99 -3.64 -16.38
CA THR A 71 -8.53 -3.43 -17.73
C THR A 71 -8.55 -4.67 -18.61
N ASP A 72 -7.60 -5.60 -18.40
CA ASP A 72 -7.44 -6.79 -19.25
C ASP A 72 -8.32 -8.00 -18.87
N THR A 73 -9.22 -7.83 -17.89
CA THR A 73 -10.08 -8.92 -17.41
C THR A 73 -11.31 -9.12 -18.34
N PRO A 74 -11.50 -10.31 -18.96
CA PRO A 74 -12.66 -10.59 -19.81
C PRO A 74 -13.98 -10.47 -19.05
N GLY A 75 -14.89 -9.60 -19.52
CA GLY A 75 -16.13 -9.22 -18.82
C GLY A 75 -16.03 -7.92 -18.02
N GLY A 76 -14.87 -7.24 -18.07
CA GLY A 76 -14.58 -5.93 -17.47
C GLY A 76 -15.33 -4.76 -18.13
N GLY A 77 -16.65 -4.80 -18.17
CA GLY A 77 -17.44 -3.61 -18.48
C GLY A 77 -17.39 -2.64 -17.29
N LYS A 78 -16.58 -1.57 -17.34
CA LYS A 78 -16.58 -0.37 -16.43
C LYS A 78 -16.66 -0.59 -14.90
N ALA A 79 -16.65 -1.82 -14.39
CA ALA A 79 -17.02 -2.17 -13.01
C ALA A 79 -15.96 -3.00 -12.28
N ALA A 80 -14.71 -3.03 -12.76
CA ALA A 80 -13.62 -3.44 -11.90
C ALA A 80 -13.40 -2.34 -10.85
N HIS A 81 -13.80 -2.58 -9.60
CA HIS A 81 -13.90 -1.51 -8.61
C HIS A 81 -12.63 -1.26 -7.78
N GLY A 82 -11.66 -2.18 -7.89
CA GLY A 82 -10.38 -2.04 -7.22
C GLY A 82 -9.64 -0.79 -7.65
N ARG A 83 -8.96 -0.11 -6.73
CA ARG A 83 -8.05 0.99 -7.06
C ARG A 83 -6.98 1.19 -6.01
N VAL A 84 -5.86 1.75 -6.43
CA VAL A 84 -4.83 2.26 -5.53
C VAL A 84 -4.89 3.79 -5.52
N ILE A 85 -4.94 4.36 -4.31
CA ILE A 85 -4.80 5.79 -4.05
C ILE A 85 -3.40 5.99 -3.47
N PRO A 86 -2.43 6.47 -4.26
CA PRO A 86 -1.08 6.71 -3.77
C PRO A 86 -1.07 7.93 -2.84
N LEU A 87 -0.40 7.83 -1.68
CA LEU A 87 -0.17 8.94 -0.77
C LEU A 87 1.28 8.95 -0.28
N ARG A 88 1.99 10.05 -0.52
CA ARG A 88 3.34 10.20 0.03
C ARG A 88 3.24 10.35 1.55
N CYS A 89 3.94 9.49 2.28
CA CYS A 89 3.97 9.53 3.73
C CYS A 89 5.30 8.95 4.23
N ASP A 90 6.00 9.73 5.03
CA ASP A 90 7.04 9.23 5.92
C ASP A 90 6.38 8.85 7.26
N HIS A 91 6.40 7.56 7.59
CA HIS A 91 5.80 7.02 8.82
C HIS A 91 6.65 7.29 10.08
N ALA A 92 7.79 7.99 9.95
CA ALA A 92 8.49 8.59 11.08
C ALA A 92 7.97 10.00 11.43
N VAL A 93 7.00 10.55 10.68
CA VAL A 93 6.50 11.93 10.84
C VAL A 93 5.00 11.93 11.12
N ASP A 94 4.62 12.05 12.41
CA ASP A 94 3.23 11.98 12.88
C ASP A 94 2.24 12.87 12.10
N PRO A 95 2.53 14.16 11.80
CA PRO A 95 1.63 14.99 11.00
C PRO A 95 1.29 14.41 9.61
N GLN A 96 2.21 13.66 9.00
CA GLN A 96 1.96 13.00 7.71
C GLN A 96 1.02 11.80 7.88
N ILE A 97 1.18 11.03 8.96
CA ILE A 97 0.27 9.93 9.32
C ILE A 97 -1.16 10.46 9.53
N TYR A 98 -1.32 11.54 10.31
CA TYR A 98 -2.63 12.16 10.51
C TYR A 98 -3.24 12.65 9.19
N SER A 99 -2.45 13.23 8.30
CA SER A 99 -2.92 13.67 6.98
C SER A 99 -3.46 12.51 6.13
N VAL A 100 -2.84 11.33 6.21
CA VAL A 100 -3.33 10.10 5.55
C VAL A 100 -4.65 9.66 6.15
N LEU A 101 -4.74 9.55 7.47
CA LEU A 101 -5.95 9.10 8.16
C LEU A 101 -7.13 10.05 7.95
N ASP A 102 -6.87 11.36 7.97
CA ASP A 102 -7.88 12.37 7.67
C ASP A 102 -8.40 12.23 6.24
N LYS A 103 -7.52 11.93 5.28
CA LYS A 103 -7.95 11.69 3.89
C LYS A 103 -8.82 10.43 3.79
N VAL A 104 -8.41 9.31 4.38
CA VAL A 104 -9.23 8.08 4.41
C VAL A 104 -10.59 8.34 5.04
N ARG A 105 -10.61 9.07 6.17
CA ARG A 105 -11.85 9.42 6.88
C ARG A 105 -12.76 10.33 6.05
N ARG A 106 -12.21 11.34 5.38
CA ARG A 106 -12.98 12.25 4.53
C ARG A 106 -13.57 11.55 3.30
N ASP A 107 -12.77 10.72 2.65
CA ASP A 107 -13.12 10.12 1.36
C ASP A 107 -14.01 8.89 1.53
N GLU A 108 -13.76 8.07 2.55
CA GLU A 108 -14.43 6.77 2.72
C GLU A 108 -15.23 6.63 4.03
N GLY A 109 -14.95 7.47 5.03
CA GLY A 109 -15.59 7.40 6.35
C GLY A 109 -15.22 6.18 7.21
N ARG A 110 -14.38 5.27 6.69
CA ARG A 110 -14.01 4.01 7.35
C ARG A 110 -12.65 3.47 6.90
N LEU A 111 -12.10 2.54 7.67
CA LEU A 111 -10.94 1.72 7.33
C LEU A 111 -11.22 0.26 7.73
N ASP A 112 -11.28 -0.66 6.77
CA ASP A 112 -11.54 -2.08 7.03
C ASP A 112 -10.24 -2.83 7.38
N PHE A 113 -9.12 -2.49 6.73
CA PHE A 113 -7.84 -3.17 6.90
C PHE A 113 -6.68 -2.19 7.06
N LEU A 114 -5.77 -2.51 7.98
CA LEU A 114 -4.47 -1.84 8.10
C LEU A 114 -3.36 -2.88 7.96
N VAL A 115 -2.47 -2.66 7.01
CA VAL A 115 -1.24 -3.45 6.84
C VAL A 115 -0.06 -2.58 7.26
N ASN A 116 0.40 -2.81 8.49
CA ASN A 116 1.61 -2.20 9.05
C ASN A 116 2.85 -2.93 8.51
N ASN A 117 3.26 -2.58 7.29
CA ASN A 117 4.38 -3.18 6.58
C ASN A 117 5.60 -2.24 6.46
N ALA A 118 5.42 -0.92 6.59
CA ALA A 118 6.57 0.00 6.57
C ALA A 118 7.57 -0.37 7.67
N PHE A 119 8.83 -0.53 7.28
CA PHE A 119 9.91 -0.89 8.17
C PHE A 119 11.22 -0.27 7.68
N ALA A 120 12.09 0.10 8.63
CA ALA A 120 13.45 0.54 8.40
C ALA A 120 14.40 -0.38 9.17
N ILE A 121 15.41 -0.92 8.47
CA ILE A 121 16.46 -1.69 9.13
C ILE A 121 17.29 -0.71 9.97
N PRO A 122 17.51 -0.96 11.27
CA PRO A 122 18.35 -0.11 12.10
C PRO A 122 19.77 0.02 11.52
N PRO A 123 20.51 1.10 11.82
CA PRO A 123 21.89 1.27 11.36
C PRO A 123 22.83 0.13 11.75
N SER A 124 22.56 -0.54 12.88
CA SER A 124 23.26 -1.75 13.35
C SER A 124 22.99 -3.01 12.51
N GLY A 125 22.14 -2.92 11.50
CA GLY A 125 21.67 -4.04 10.70
C GLY A 125 20.81 -5.02 11.49
N VAL A 126 20.54 -6.18 10.87
CA VAL A 126 19.73 -7.27 11.44
C VAL A 126 20.31 -7.79 12.75
N ALA A 127 21.64 -7.70 12.94
CA ALA A 127 22.30 -8.09 14.18
C ALA A 127 21.79 -7.30 15.41
N GLY A 128 21.47 -6.02 15.25
CA GLY A 128 20.90 -5.19 16.32
C GLY A 128 19.43 -5.50 16.64
N MET A 129 18.76 -6.31 15.81
CA MET A 129 17.39 -6.77 16.03
C MET A 129 17.34 -8.09 16.82
N VAL A 130 18.48 -8.77 16.98
CA VAL A 130 18.55 -10.08 17.64
C VAL A 130 18.24 -9.93 19.14
N GLY A 131 17.29 -10.73 19.63
CA GLY A 131 16.97 -10.83 21.06
C GLY A 131 15.93 -9.81 21.57
N LYS A 132 15.39 -8.93 20.71
CA LYS A 132 14.28 -8.04 21.06
C LYS A 132 13.08 -8.24 20.13
N PRO A 133 11.85 -8.26 20.66
CA PRO A 133 10.65 -8.17 19.82
C PRO A 133 10.66 -6.93 18.94
N PHE A 134 10.02 -7.02 17.77
CA PHE A 134 9.99 -5.93 16.78
C PHE A 134 9.50 -4.60 17.36
N TRP A 135 8.45 -4.62 18.17
CA TRP A 135 7.84 -3.41 18.78
C TRP A 135 8.70 -2.77 19.88
N GLU A 136 9.81 -3.39 20.27
CA GLU A 136 10.80 -2.84 21.21
C GLU A 136 12.04 -2.28 20.50
N GLN A 137 12.07 -2.34 19.17
CA GLN A 137 13.16 -1.81 18.37
C GLN A 137 12.84 -0.34 18.06
N GLY A 138 13.74 0.57 18.45
CA GLY A 138 13.59 2.01 18.20
C GLY A 138 13.60 2.34 16.72
N ALA A 139 12.92 3.43 16.35
CA ALA A 139 12.85 3.94 14.97
C ALA A 139 14.09 4.78 14.56
N GLU A 140 15.27 4.42 15.10
CA GLU A 140 16.51 5.21 15.02
C GLU A 140 17.13 5.26 13.63
#